data_AF-A0A920J705-F1
#
_entry.id   AF-A0A920J705-F1
#
_cell.length_a   1.000
_cell.length_b   1.000
_cell.length_c   1.000
_cell.angle_alpha   90.00
_cell.angle_beta   90.00
_cell.angle_gamma   90.00
#
_symmetry.space_group_name_H-M   'P 1'
#
loop_
_entity.id
_entity.type
_entity.pdbx_description
1 polymer ?
#
loop_
_entity_poly.entity_id
_entity_poly.type
_entity_poly.pdbx_seq_one_letter_code
_entity_poly.pdbx_strand_id
1 'polypeptide(L)' 'MGCDHAGYALKNELVGYLEELGYETLDLGTNSHDRVDYPDYGAAVGQAITEGKADLGVLVCGSGMVSVLLQIRFQE' A
#
# COMPACT_ATOMS: atom_id res chain seq x y z
N MET A 1 1.59 -1.35 -2.40
CA MET A 1 1.12 -0.14 -1.70
C MET A 1 -0.36 0.06 -1.99
N GLY A 2 -1.12 0.57 -1.03
CA GLY A 2 -2.55 0.80 -1.17
C GLY A 2 -3.03 2.02 -0.37
N CYS A 3 -4.11 2.67 -0.78
CA CYS A 3 -4.72 3.76 -0.03
C CYS A 3 -6.19 3.98 -0.41
N ASP A 4 -6.93 4.67 0.46
CA ASP A 4 -8.20 5.29 0.07
C ASP A 4 -7.96 6.64 -0.64
N HIS A 5 -9.05 7.22 -1.13
CA HIS A 5 -9.07 8.52 -1.81
C HIS A 5 -8.40 9.67 -1.04
N ALA A 6 -8.46 9.63 0.29
CA ALA A 6 -7.88 10.65 1.13
C ALA A 6 -6.36 10.44 1.34
N GLY A 7 -5.87 9.20 1.23
CA GLY A 7 -4.45 8.85 1.24
C GLY A 7 -3.71 9.00 -0.09
N TYR A 8 -4.42 9.25 -1.20
CA TYR A 8 -3.86 9.22 -2.56
C TYR A 8 -2.63 10.12 -2.76
N ALA A 9 -2.66 11.38 -2.29
CA ALA A 9 -1.54 12.30 -2.43
C ALA A 9 -0.28 11.80 -1.69
N LEU A 10 -0.43 11.40 -0.42
CA LEU A 10 0.66 10.89 0.39
C LEU A 10 1.21 9.55 -0.14
N LYS A 11 0.35 8.66 -0.65
CA LYS A 11 0.78 7.43 -1.30
C LYS A 11 1.74 7.74 -2.46
N ASN A 12 1.40 8.70 -3.33
CA ASN A 12 2.23 9.05 -4.48
C ASN A 12 3.58 9.66 -4.06
N GLU A 13 3.61 10.49 -3.03
CA GLU A 13 4.87 11.02 -2.48
C GLU A 13 5.75 9.88 -1.92
N LEU A 14 5.16 8.93 -1.19
CA LEU A 14 5.87 7.77 -0.66
C LEU A 14 6.38 6.83 -1.77
N VAL A 15 5.60 6.63 -2.84
CA VAL A 15 6.04 5.85 -4.00
C VAL A 15 7.32 6.46 -4.58
N GLY A 16 7.31 7.76 -4.89
CA GLY A 16 8.50 8.43 -5.43
C GLY A 16 9.70 8.36 -4.47
N TYR A 17 9.48 8.56 -3.17
CA TYR A 17 10.55 8.46 -2.18
C TYR A 17 11.15 7.05 -2.07
N LEU A 18 10.31 6.00 -2.14
CA LEU A 18 10.79 4.61 -2.11
C LEU A 18 11.55 4.25 -3.38
N GLU A 19 11.10 4.72 -4.54
CA GLU A 19 11.82 4.55 -5.82
C GLU A 19 13.19 5.25 -5.80
N GLU A 20 13.29 6.46 -5.23
CA GLU A 20 14.56 7.18 -5.03
C GLU A 20 15.54 6.40 -4.12
N LEU A 21 15.03 5.63 -3.17
CA LEU A 21 15.82 4.74 -2.31
C LEU A 21 16.16 3.39 -2.97
N GLY A 22 15.69 3.14 -4.20
CA GLY A 22 15.95 1.93 -4.96
C GLY A 22 15.00 0.76 -4.68
N TYR A 23 13.87 1.00 -4.03
CA TYR A 23 12.82 -0.02 -3.87
C TYR A 23 11.93 -0.08 -5.11
N GLU A 24 11.57 -1.29 -5.53
CA GLU A 24 10.50 -1.50 -6.51
C GLU A 24 9.15 -1.41 -5.79
N THR A 25 8.21 -0.66 -6.35
CA THR A 25 6.88 -0.48 -5.76
C THR A 25 5.80 -1.09 -6.63
N LEU A 26 4.93 -1.90 -6.01
CA LEU A 26 3.69 -2.38 -6.63
C LEU A 26 2.53 -1.51 -6.13
N ASP A 27 2.06 -0.56 -6.94
CA ASP A 27 0.92 0.30 -6.61
C ASP A 27 -0.41 -0.39 -6.95
N LEU A 28 -1.22 -0.64 -5.94
CA LEU A 28 -2.54 -1.30 -6.06
C LEU A 28 -3.69 -0.29 -5.92
N GLY A 29 -3.38 1.01 -5.94
CA GLY A 29 -4.35 2.10 -5.91
C GLY A 29 -4.70 2.60 -4.50
N THR A 30 -5.68 3.47 -4.34
CA THR A 30 -6.44 4.11 -5.44
C THR A 30 -5.57 5.03 -6.31
N ASN A 31 -6.09 5.40 -7.48
CA ASN A 31 -5.38 6.18 -8.51
C ASN A 31 -6.04 7.54 -8.78
N SER A 32 -6.94 7.98 -7.90
CA SER A 32 -7.60 9.29 -7.98
C SER A 32 -8.04 9.77 -6.60
N HIS A 33 -8.54 11.01 -6.53
CA HIS A 33 -9.22 11.56 -5.35
C HIS A 33 -10.71 11.16 -5.26
N ASP A 34 -11.19 10.32 -6.17
CA ASP A 34 -12.58 9.88 -6.16
C ASP A 34 -12.81 8.96 -4.97
N ARG A 35 -13.93 9.17 -4.28
CA ARG A 35 -14.26 8.42 -3.07
C ARG A 35 -14.32 6.91 -3.36
N VAL A 36 -13.55 6.17 -2.56
CA VAL A 36 -13.46 4.71 -2.57
C VAL A 36 -13.31 4.18 -1.15
N ASP A 37 -13.52 2.88 -0.98
CA ASP A 37 -13.48 2.21 0.31
C ASP A 37 -12.08 1.65 0.62
N TYR A 38 -11.52 2.06 1.76
CA TYR A 38 -10.19 1.65 2.23
C TYR A 38 -9.99 0.12 2.32
N PRO A 39 -10.96 -0.69 2.81
CA PRO A 39 -10.76 -2.13 2.96
C PRO A 39 -10.41 -2.87 1.67
N ASP A 40 -10.89 -2.41 0.52
CA ASP A 40 -10.60 -3.04 -0.79
C ASP A 40 -9.11 -2.99 -1.11
N TYR A 41 -8.47 -1.85 -0.85
CA TYR A 41 -7.03 -1.66 -1.05
C TYR A 41 -6.20 -2.38 0.02
N GLY A 42 -6.72 -2.45 1.25
CA GLY A 42 -6.14 -3.28 2.31
C GLY A 42 -6.07 -4.76 1.91
N ALA A 43 -7.18 -5.29 1.37
CA ALA A 43 -7.27 -6.66 0.90
C ALA A 43 -6.35 -6.92 -0.30
N ALA A 44 -6.30 -6.02 -1.28
CA ALA A 44 -5.41 -6.13 -2.43
C ALA A 44 -3.93 -6.19 -2.02
N VAL A 45 -3.51 -5.32 -1.10
CA VAL A 45 -2.13 -5.33 -0.56
C VAL A 45 -1.84 -6.63 0.20
N GLY A 46 -2.74 -7.07 1.07
CA GLY A 46 -2.60 -8.34 1.79
C GLY A 46 -2.46 -9.53 0.84
N GLN A 47 -3.30 -9.58 -0.20
CA GLN A 47 -3.27 -10.64 -1.19
C GLN A 47 -1.94 -10.67 -1.96
N ALA A 48 -1.46 -9.51 -2.42
CA ALA A 48 -0.18 -9.41 -3.12
C ALA A 48 0.99 -9.96 -2.28
N ILE A 49 0.97 -9.70 -0.98
CA ILE A 49 1.98 -10.25 -0.06
C ILE A 49 1.84 -11.77 0.07
N THR A 50 0.62 -12.28 0.30
CA THR A 50 0.40 -13.73 0.46
C THR A 50 0.71 -14.54 -0.80
N GLU A 51 0.56 -13.94 -1.97
CA GLU A 51 0.90 -14.54 -3.26
C GLU A 51 2.39 -14.41 -3.62
N GLY A 52 3.20 -13.77 -2.77
CA GLY A 52 4.63 -13.56 -3.00
C GLY A 52 4.95 -12.53 -4.09
N LYS A 53 3.99 -11.66 -4.43
CA LYS A 53 4.19 -10.55 -5.39
C LYS A 53 4.87 -9.34 -4.75
N ALA A 54 4.88 -9.26 -3.43
CA ALA A 54 5.58 -8.24 -2.65
C ALA A 54 6.01 -8.80 -1.29
N ASP A 55 7.15 -8.36 -0.77
CA ASP A 55 7.61 -8.77 0.57
C ASP A 55 6.91 -7.99 1.69
N LEU A 56 6.56 -6.73 1.42
CA LEU A 56 6.01 -5.76 2.37
C LEU A 56 4.83 -4.99 1.77
N GLY A 57 3.92 -4.55 2.62
CA GLY A 57 2.79 -3.69 2.28
C GLY A 57 2.78 -2.38 3.06
N VAL A 58 2.48 -1.29 2.37
CA VAL A 58 2.21 0.02 2.98
C VAL A 58 0.79 0.42 2.62
N LEU A 59 0.00 0.78 3.63
CA LEU A 59 -1.35 1.29 3.50
C LEU A 59 -1.45 2.70 4.06
N VAL A 60 -2.10 3.59 3.32
CA VAL A 60 -2.28 5.00 3.68
C VAL A 60 -3.76 5.34 3.73
N CYS A 61 -4.20 6.01 4.80
CA CYS A 61 -5.58 6.47 4.93
C CYS A 61 -5.66 7.98 5.18
N GLY A 62 -6.84 8.56 5.00
CA GLY A 62 -7.07 10.00 5.14
C GLY A 62 -6.73 10.65 6.47
N SER A 63 -6.57 9.87 7.56
CA SER A 63 -6.12 10.43 8.85
C SER A 63 -4.63 10.72 8.91
N GLY A 64 -3.88 10.45 7.83
CA GLY A 64 -2.41 10.58 7.79
C GLY A 64 -1.68 9.46 8.55
N MET A 65 -2.40 8.47 9.08
CA MET A 65 -1.80 7.29 9.68
C MET A 65 -1.38 6.31 8.58
N VAL A 66 -0.12 5.89 8.63
CA VAL A 66 0.43 4.85 7.77
C VAL A 66 0.38 3.52 8.52
N SER A 67 -0.26 2.52 7.93
CA SER A 67 -0.21 1.14 8.42
C SER A 67 0.78 0.35 7.58
N VAL A 68 1.75 -0.29 8.23
CA VAL A 68 2.68 -1.20 7.55
C VAL A 68 2.21 -2.63 7.79
N LEU A 69 1.96 -3.36 6.70
CA LEU A 69 1.67 -4.79 6.73
C LEU A 69 2.95 -5.53 6.35
N LEU A 70 3.49 -6.32 7.28
CA LEU A 70 4.67 -7.14 7.05
C LEU A 70 4.23 -8.57 6.69
N GLN A 71 4.93 -9.23 5.77
CA GLN A 71 4.79 -10.67 5.62
C GLN A 71 5.40 -11.38 6.84
N ILE A 72 4.57 -11.72 7.84
CA ILE A 72 4.98 -12.62 8.93
C ILE A 72 4.88 -14.05 8.40
N ARG A 73 6.00 -14.61 7.94
CA ARG A 73 6.08 -16.03 7.60
C ARG A 73 6.04 -16.83 8.90
N PHE A 74 4.91 -17.47 9.19
CA PHE A 74 4.92 -18.62 10.09
C PHE A 74 5.52 -19.78 9.29
N GLN A 75 6.77 -20.12 9.58
CA GLN A 75 7.32 -21.39 9.13
C GLN A 75 6.67 -22.49 9.97
N GLU A 76 6.04 -23.47 9.32
CA GLU A 76 5.76 -24.77 9.94
C GLU A 76 7.07 -25.54 10.15
#